data_AF-Q2TJG7-F1
#
_entry.id   AF-Q2TJG7-F1
#
_cell.length_a   1.000
_cell.length_b   1.000
_cell.length_c   1.000
_cell.angle_alpha   90.00
_cell.angle_beta   90.00
_cell.angle_gamma   90.00
#
_symmetry.space_group_name_H-M   'P 1'
#
loop_
_entity.id
_entity.type
_entity.pdbx_description
1 polymer ?
#
loop_
_entity_poly.entity_id
_entity_poly.type
_entity_poly.pdbx_seq_one_letter_code
_entity_poly.pdbx_strand_id
1 'polypeptide(L)'
;MKLLPIILLALTVLIVTCQAEHPGTKCRREFAIEEECINHCEYKHFGFTDDQFRIKKHHRENFKNAMSHYGAIRKDQEGELDKLLNRCAKKAKESPATSKRDKCYRIINYYRCVVVDNNLINYSVYVKAVTKINDSINV
;
A
#
# COMPACT_ATOMS: atom_id res chain seq x y z
N MET A 1 -14.82 -31.83 34.67
CA MET A 1 -13.52 -31.56 34.00
C MET A 1 -13.44 -32.15 32.58
N LYS A 2 -14.48 -32.05 31.73
CA LYS A 2 -14.43 -32.57 30.34
C LYS A 2 -14.25 -31.48 29.28
N LEU A 3 -14.45 -30.21 29.65
CA LEU A 3 -14.36 -29.06 28.73
C LEU A 3 -12.99 -28.39 28.71
N LEU A 4 -12.16 -28.60 29.75
CA LEU A 4 -10.82 -28.01 29.85
C LEU A 4 -9.91 -28.30 28.64
N PRO A 5 -9.80 -29.55 28.13
CA PRO A 5 -8.97 -29.84 26.96
C PRO A 5 -9.53 -29.21 25.67
N ILE A 6 -10.86 -29.11 25.56
CA ILE A 6 -11.52 -28.47 24.41
C ILE A 6 -11.27 -26.96 24.41
N ILE A 7 -11.32 -26.32 25.59
CA ILE A 7 -11.03 -24.90 25.78
C ILE A 7 -9.56 -24.60 25.46
N LEU A 8 -8.63 -25.44 25.91
CA LEU A 8 -7.20 -25.30 25.58
C LEU A 8 -6.94 -25.47 24.07
N LEU A 9 -7.57 -26.46 23.43
CA LEU A 9 -7.43 -26.66 21.98
C LEU A 9 -7.99 -25.46 21.19
N ALA A 10 -9.16 -24.96 21.56
CA ALA A 10 -9.76 -23.78 20.95
C ALA A 10 -8.88 -22.53 21.10
N LEU A 11 -8.29 -22.32 22.29
CA LEU A 11 -7.34 -21.23 22.54
C LEU A 11 -6.09 -21.35 21.66
N THR A 12 -5.53 -22.55 21.46
CA THR A 12 -4.35 -22.73 20.59
C THR A 12 -4.64 -22.44 19.12
N VAL A 13 -5.81 -22.83 18.60
CA VAL A 13 -6.22 -22.52 17.22
C VAL A 13 -6.41 -21.01 17.03
N LEU A 14 -6.96 -20.31 18.03
CA LEU A 14 -7.12 -18.86 18.02
C LEU A 14 -5.78 -18.11 18.05
N ILE A 15 -4.79 -18.60 18.81
CA ILE A 15 -3.45 -17.98 18.90
C ILE A 15 -2.69 -18.09 17.56
N VAL A 16 -2.82 -19.20 16.83
CA VAL A 16 -2.19 -19.38 15.52
C VAL A 16 -2.76 -18.41 14.47
N THR A 17 -4.03 -18.02 14.60
CA THR A 17 -4.67 -17.06 13.68
C THR A 17 -4.42 -15.58 14.02
N CYS A 18 -3.73 -15.28 15.13
CA CYS A 18 -3.55 -13.91 15.63
C CYS A 18 -2.11 -13.37 15.50
N GLN A 19 -1.27 -13.97 14.65
CA GLN A 19 0.03 -13.39 14.34
C GLN A 19 -0.17 -12.17 13.44
N ALA A 20 -0.33 -11.01 14.08
CA ALA A 20 -0.25 -9.71 13.44
C ALA A 20 1.03 -9.63 12.61
N GLU A 21 0.87 -9.53 11.29
CA GLU A 21 1.98 -9.41 10.35
C GLU A 21 1.97 -7.99 9.75
N HIS A 22 3.13 -7.48 9.32
CA HIS A 22 3.17 -6.22 8.60
C HIS A 22 2.79 -6.39 7.12
N PRO A 23 2.16 -5.39 6.48
CA PRO A 23 1.71 -5.47 5.09
C PRO A 23 2.77 -6.00 4.12
N GLY A 24 4.02 -5.53 4.21
CA GLY A 24 5.08 -5.92 3.30
C GLY A 24 5.44 -7.40 3.39
N THR A 25 5.47 -7.97 4.60
CA THR A 25 5.76 -9.41 4.79
C THR A 25 4.60 -10.26 4.26
N LYS A 26 3.37 -9.88 4.60
CA LYS A 26 2.16 -10.54 4.11
C LYS A 26 2.08 -10.54 2.59
N CYS A 27 2.26 -9.37 1.97
CA CYS A 27 2.18 -9.20 0.52
C CYS A 27 3.28 -9.97 -0.22
N ARG A 28 4.53 -9.99 0.29
CA ARG A 28 5.60 -10.80 -0.30
C ARG A 28 5.33 -12.30 -0.22
N ARG A 29 4.74 -12.76 0.89
CA ARG A 29 4.32 -14.17 1.05
C ARG A 29 3.17 -14.55 0.11
N GLU A 30 2.13 -13.72 0.03
CA GLU A 30 0.94 -14.00 -0.78
C GLU A 30 1.19 -13.91 -2.28
N PHE A 31 2.04 -12.96 -2.71
CA PHE A 31 2.28 -12.67 -4.12
C PHE A 31 3.70 -13.04 -4.58
N ALA A 32 4.29 -14.09 -3.99
CA ALA A 32 5.64 -14.55 -4.35
C ALA A 32 5.80 -14.93 -5.83
N ILE A 33 4.70 -15.30 -6.51
CA ILE A 33 4.68 -15.66 -7.94
C ILE A 33 4.27 -14.46 -8.82
N GLU A 34 3.40 -13.60 -8.31
CA GLU A 34 2.85 -12.43 -9.01
C GLU A 34 3.49 -11.16 -8.44
N GLU A 35 4.81 -11.05 -8.53
CA GLU A 35 5.59 -9.98 -7.88
C GLU A 35 5.11 -8.57 -8.27
N GLU A 36 4.59 -8.40 -9.49
CA GLU A 36 4.01 -7.13 -9.95
C GLU A 36 2.84 -6.65 -9.08
N CYS A 37 2.18 -7.57 -8.36
CA CYS A 37 1.04 -7.27 -7.50
C CYS A 37 1.43 -6.95 -6.05
N ILE A 38 2.70 -7.14 -5.66
CA ILE A 38 3.17 -6.79 -4.30
C ILE A 38 2.91 -5.32 -4.00
N ASN A 39 3.23 -4.42 -4.94
CA ASN A 39 3.01 -2.98 -4.73
C ASN A 39 1.53 -2.61 -4.58
N HIS A 40 0.63 -3.26 -5.33
CA HIS A 40 -0.81 -3.08 -5.16
C HIS A 40 -1.29 -3.58 -3.79
N CYS A 41 -0.82 -4.75 -3.37
CA CYS A 41 -1.15 -5.33 -2.07
C CYS A 41 -0.72 -4.40 -0.92
N GLU A 42 0.52 -3.91 -0.93
CA GLU A 42 1.01 -2.96 0.08
C GLU A 42 0.21 -1.65 0.05
N TYR A 43 0.02 -1.05 -1.13
CA TYR A 43 -0.75 0.18 -1.28
C TYR A 43 -2.19 0.04 -0.82
N LYS A 44 -2.79 -1.14 -0.93
CA LYS A 44 -4.15 -1.40 -0.44
C LYS A 44 -4.18 -1.31 1.08
N HIS A 45 -3.23 -1.95 1.76
CA HIS A 45 -3.12 -1.87 3.22
C HIS A 45 -2.83 -0.45 3.71
N PHE A 46 -2.10 0.34 2.93
CA PHE A 46 -1.83 1.75 3.23
C PHE A 46 -3.01 2.68 2.90
N GLY A 47 -4.06 2.18 2.25
CA GLY A 47 -5.21 2.97 1.81
C GLY A 47 -4.94 3.87 0.61
N PHE A 48 -3.91 3.58 -0.19
CA PHE A 48 -3.53 4.31 -1.41
C PHE A 48 -4.19 3.77 -2.67
N THR A 49 -4.89 2.64 -2.56
CA THR A 49 -5.70 2.01 -3.61
C THR A 49 -6.75 1.11 -2.95
N ASP A 50 -7.59 0.45 -3.75
CA ASP A 50 -8.58 -0.53 -3.29
C ASP A 50 -8.42 -1.90 -3.98
N ASP A 51 -9.23 -2.89 -3.56
CA ASP A 51 -9.26 -4.24 -4.15
C ASP A 51 -9.58 -4.23 -5.66
N GLN A 52 -10.15 -3.14 -6.16
CA GLN A 52 -10.50 -2.95 -7.57
C GLN A 52 -9.43 -2.15 -8.33
N PHE A 53 -8.25 -1.96 -7.73
CA PHE A 53 -7.09 -1.26 -8.30
C PHE A 53 -7.40 0.21 -8.65
N ARG A 54 -8.37 0.84 -7.98
CA ARG A 54 -8.80 2.21 -8.30
C ARG A 54 -8.04 3.22 -7.44
N ILE A 55 -7.67 4.34 -8.05
CA ILE A 55 -7.07 5.49 -7.36
C ILE A 55 -8.08 6.65 -7.37
N LYS A 56 -8.87 6.74 -6.31
CA LYS A 56 -9.90 7.77 -6.09
C LYS A 56 -9.30 8.97 -5.35
N LYS A 57 -10.08 10.03 -5.18
CA LYS A 57 -9.63 11.25 -4.47
C LYS A 57 -9.12 10.94 -3.05
N HIS A 58 -9.90 10.21 -2.25
CA HIS A 58 -9.51 9.84 -0.88
C HIS A 58 -8.23 8.99 -0.82
N HIS A 59 -7.99 8.10 -1.79
CA HIS A 59 -6.73 7.34 -1.85
C HIS A 59 -5.51 8.26 -2.03
N ARG A 60 -5.64 9.29 -2.87
CA ARG A 60 -4.57 10.29 -3.05
C ARG A 60 -4.41 11.18 -1.83
N GLU A 61 -5.51 11.53 -1.16
CA GLU A 61 -5.47 12.26 0.11
C GLU A 61 -4.75 11.45 1.19
N ASN A 62 -5.02 10.15 1.30
CA ASN A 62 -4.31 9.24 2.19
C ASN A 62 -2.81 9.20 1.88
N PHE A 63 -2.44 9.07 0.60
CA PHE A 63 -1.03 9.11 0.18
C PHE A 63 -0.36 10.42 0.59
N LYS A 64 -0.97 11.55 0.24
CA LYS A 64 -0.46 12.89 0.56
C LYS A 64 -0.29 13.08 2.07
N ASN A 65 -1.30 12.72 2.84
CA ASN A 65 -1.31 12.85 4.29
C ASN A 65 -0.22 11.97 4.93
N ALA A 66 -0.05 10.74 4.44
CA ALA A 66 0.99 9.84 4.92
C ALA A 66 2.40 10.37 4.59
N MET A 67 2.62 10.83 3.35
CA MET A 67 3.91 11.42 2.95
C MET A 67 4.24 12.68 3.77
N SER A 68 3.26 13.51 4.08
CA SER A 68 3.42 14.68 4.96
C SER A 68 3.69 14.27 6.42
N HIS A 69 2.89 13.34 6.96
CA HIS A 69 3.02 12.88 8.34
C HIS A 69 4.38 12.23 8.62
N TYR A 70 4.89 11.41 7.71
CA TYR A 70 6.17 10.72 7.85
C TYR A 70 7.37 11.51 7.31
N GLY A 71 7.18 12.78 6.93
CA GLY A 71 8.25 13.71 6.56
C GLY A 71 8.85 13.50 5.17
N ALA A 72 8.14 12.81 4.27
CA ALA A 72 8.53 12.65 2.87
C ALA A 72 8.31 13.92 2.03
N ILE A 73 7.38 14.78 2.47
CA ILE A 73 7.17 16.12 1.95
C ILE A 73 6.95 17.10 3.10
N ARG A 74 7.17 18.40 2.84
CA ARG A 74 6.78 19.47 3.75
C ARG A 74 5.33 19.90 3.53
N LYS A 75 4.77 20.61 4.51
CA LYS A 75 3.38 21.11 4.48
C LYS A 75 3.09 22.04 3.29
N ASP A 76 4.04 22.90 2.93
CA ASP A 76 3.94 23.80 1.77
C ASP A 76 3.93 23.04 0.42
N GLN A 77 4.42 21.80 0.39
CA GLN A 77 4.47 20.96 -0.81
C GLN A 77 3.20 20.11 -1.00
N GLU A 78 2.28 20.05 -0.03
CA GLU A 78 1.07 19.21 -0.11
C GLU A 78 0.19 19.54 -1.33
N GLY A 79 0.07 20.82 -1.68
CA GLY A 79 -0.71 21.25 -2.85
C GLY A 79 -0.08 20.82 -4.18
N GLU A 80 1.25 20.83 -4.28
CA GLU A 80 1.96 20.34 -5.45
C GLU A 80 1.86 18.82 -5.57
N LEU A 81 1.96 18.11 -4.44
CA LEU A 81 1.81 16.67 -4.40
C LEU A 81 0.41 16.25 -4.82
N ASP A 82 -0.66 16.91 -4.35
CA ASP A 82 -2.02 16.59 -4.77
C ASP A 82 -2.21 16.72 -6.29
N LYS A 83 -1.67 17.80 -6.88
CA LYS A 83 -1.69 18.00 -8.34
C LYS A 83 -0.94 16.88 -9.07
N LEU A 84 0.24 16.49 -8.58
CA LEU A 84 1.03 15.40 -9.15
C LEU A 84 0.29 14.06 -9.07
N LEU A 85 -0.22 13.70 -7.89
CA LEU A 85 -1.00 12.47 -7.68
C LEU A 85 -2.21 12.42 -8.61
N ASN A 86 -2.92 13.54 -8.79
CA ASN A 86 -4.07 13.60 -9.69
C ASN A 86 -3.67 13.41 -11.16
N ARG A 87 -2.58 14.05 -11.62
CA ARG A 87 -2.07 13.87 -12.99
C ARG A 87 -1.63 12.42 -13.23
N CYS A 88 -0.85 11.83 -12.32
CA CYS A 88 -0.41 10.45 -12.44
C CYS A 88 -1.57 9.45 -12.41
N ALA A 89 -2.60 9.70 -11.60
CA ALA A 89 -3.79 8.85 -11.56
C ALA A 89 -4.61 8.91 -12.86
N LYS A 90 -4.63 10.06 -13.55
CA LYS A 90 -5.24 10.19 -14.88
C LYS A 90 -4.44 9.42 -15.93
N LYS A 91 -3.12 9.63 -15.97
CA LYS A 91 -2.20 8.91 -16.88
C LYS A 91 -2.30 7.39 -16.72
N ALA A 92 -2.35 6.90 -15.48
CA ALA A 92 -2.49 5.47 -15.21
C ALA A 92 -3.82 4.90 -15.74
N LYS A 93 -4.91 5.69 -15.79
CA LYS A 93 -6.21 5.25 -16.31
C LYS A 93 -6.28 5.18 -17.84
N GLU A 94 -5.40 5.90 -18.54
CA GLU A 94 -5.34 5.89 -20.01
C GLU A 94 -4.82 4.56 -20.55
N SER A 95 -4.06 3.80 -19.74
CA SER A 95 -3.61 2.46 -20.09
C SER A 95 -4.74 1.44 -19.92
N PRO A 96 -5.22 0.78 -20.99
CA PRO A 96 -6.20 -0.30 -20.86
C PRO A 96 -5.60 -1.43 -20.01
N ALA A 97 -6.37 -1.90 -19.03
CA ALA A 97 -5.95 -2.96 -18.11
C ALA A 97 -7.08 -3.99 -17.98
N THR A 98 -6.96 -5.09 -18.72
CA THR A 98 -8.01 -6.12 -18.80
C THR A 98 -7.70 -7.28 -17.85
N SER A 99 -6.44 -7.68 -17.74
CA SER A 99 -6.01 -8.74 -16.82
C SER A 99 -5.68 -8.20 -15.41
N LYS A 100 -5.58 -9.12 -14.43
CA LYS A 100 -5.08 -8.79 -13.08
C LYS A 100 -3.65 -8.24 -13.14
N ARG A 101 -2.79 -8.88 -13.93
CA ARG A 101 -1.40 -8.46 -14.16
C ARG A 101 -1.31 -7.03 -14.70
N ASP A 102 -2.12 -6.67 -15.69
CA ASP A 102 -2.15 -5.31 -16.24
C ASP A 102 -2.58 -4.29 -15.18
N LYS A 103 -3.55 -4.65 -14.34
CA LYS A 103 -4.02 -3.80 -13.25
C LYS A 103 -2.93 -3.61 -12.18
N CYS A 104 -2.14 -4.63 -11.88
CA CYS A 104 -0.97 -4.52 -11.00
C CYS A 104 0.10 -3.60 -11.61
N TYR A 105 0.43 -3.78 -12.89
CA TYR A 105 1.34 -2.86 -13.61
C TYR A 105 0.84 -1.43 -13.67
N ARG A 106 -0.48 -1.22 -13.77
CA ARG A 106 -1.06 0.13 -13.70
C ARG A 106 -0.74 0.83 -12.38
N ILE A 107 -0.77 0.09 -11.25
CA ILE A 107 -0.40 0.63 -9.94
C ILE A 107 1.11 0.91 -9.87
N ILE A 108 1.94 0.03 -10.41
CA ILE A 108 3.40 0.27 -10.53
C ILE A 108 3.67 1.53 -11.35
N ASN A 109 3.00 1.72 -12.49
CA ASN A 109 3.17 2.90 -13.33
C ASN A 109 2.70 4.18 -12.64
N TYR A 110 1.64 4.10 -11.84
CA TYR A 110 1.22 5.20 -10.97
C TYR A 110 2.31 5.56 -9.95
N TYR A 111 2.84 4.56 -9.24
CA TYR A 111 3.95 4.73 -8.31
C TYR A 111 5.18 5.36 -8.99
N ARG A 112 5.61 4.82 -10.13
CA ARG A 112 6.74 5.36 -10.91
C ARG A 112 6.50 6.81 -11.29
N CYS A 113 5.32 7.14 -11.81
CA CYS A 113 4.98 8.52 -12.14
C CYS A 113 5.11 9.44 -10.93
N VAL A 114 4.65 9.04 -9.75
CA VAL A 114 4.67 9.91 -8.56
C VAL A 114 6.07 10.05 -7.96
N VAL A 115 6.82 8.95 -7.86
CA VAL A 115 8.01 8.86 -7.01
C VAL A 115 9.31 8.80 -7.81
N VAL A 116 9.29 8.19 -8.99
CA VAL A 116 10.50 7.91 -9.78
C VAL A 116 10.68 8.95 -10.89
N ASP A 117 9.61 9.21 -11.64
CA ASP A 117 9.63 10.08 -12.82
C ASP A 117 9.53 11.58 -12.44
N ASN A 118 9.26 11.89 -11.17
CA ASN A 118 9.11 13.24 -10.65
C ASN A 118 9.99 13.42 -9.40
N ASN A 119 10.60 14.58 -9.27
CA ASN A 119 11.57 14.89 -8.20
C ASN A 119 10.95 15.55 -6.97
N LEU A 120 9.61 15.61 -6.86
CA LEU A 120 8.93 16.25 -5.73
C LEU A 120 9.19 15.51 -4.42
N ILE A 121 9.30 14.18 -4.47
CA ILE A 121 9.64 13.34 -3.33
C ILE A 121 10.99 12.69 -3.61
N ASN A 122 11.96 12.91 -2.72
CA ASN A 122 13.23 12.17 -2.81
C ASN A 122 12.97 10.68 -2.53
N TYR A 123 13.43 9.80 -3.44
CA TYR A 123 13.23 8.36 -3.34
C TYR A 123 13.63 7.77 -1.98
N SER A 124 14.79 8.15 -1.44
CA SER A 124 15.26 7.62 -0.16
C SER A 124 14.37 8.03 1.01
N VAL A 125 13.76 9.22 0.93
CA VAL A 125 12.84 9.72 1.96
C VAL A 125 11.47 9.07 1.80
N TYR A 126 11.02 8.85 0.57
CA TYR A 126 9.83 8.05 0.27
C TYR A 126 9.93 6.64 0.87
N VAL A 127 11.04 5.93 0.62
CA VAL A 127 11.26 4.58 1.15
C VAL A 127 11.20 4.59 2.68
N LYS A 128 11.88 5.54 3.34
CA LYS A 128 11.81 5.69 4.81
C LYS A 128 10.39 5.91 5.32
N ALA A 129 9.58 6.70 4.62
CA ALA A 129 8.20 6.94 4.99
C ALA A 129 7.34 5.68 4.84
N VAL A 130 7.46 4.96 3.71
CA VAL A 130 6.72 3.71 3.49
C VAL A 130 7.12 2.61 4.47
N THR A 131 8.40 2.50 4.85
CA THR A 131 8.84 1.58 5.91
C THR A 131 8.13 1.90 7.23
N LYS A 132 8.08 3.18 7.65
CA LYS A 132 7.37 3.57 8.87
C LYS A 132 5.87 3.29 8.81
N ILE A 133 5.24 3.50 7.65
CA ILE A 133 3.82 3.16 7.44
C ILE A 133 3.61 1.66 7.61
N ASN A 134 4.44 0.84 6.95
CA ASN A 134 4.40 -0.61 7.03
C ASN A 134 4.50 -1.09 8.48
N ASP A 135 5.46 -0.55 9.23
CA ASP A 135 5.72 -0.98 10.61
C ASP A 135 4.62 -0.51 11.59
N SER A 136 3.81 0.48 11.19
CA SER A 136 2.69 0.99 11.97
C SER A 136 1.38 0.20 11.80
N ILE A 137 1.32 -0.71 10.83
CA ILE A 137 0.11 -1.46 10.45
C ILE A 137 0.30 -2.95 10.74
N ASN A 138 -0.72 -3.57 11.33
CA ASN A 138 -0.82 -5.01 11.56
C ASN A 138 -2.00 -5.57 10.75
N VAL A 139 -1.79 -6.68 10.04
CA VAL A 139 -2.74 -7.33 9.10
C VAL A 139 -2.82 -8.84 9.27
#